data_AF-S4PRJ3-F1
#
_entry.id   AF-S4PRJ3-F1
#
_cell.length_a   1.000
_cell.length_b   1.000
_cell.length_c   1.000
_cell.angle_alpha   90.00
_cell.angle_beta   90.00
_cell.angle_gamma   90.00
#
_symmetry.space_group_name_H-M   'P 1'
#
loop_
_entity.id
_entity.type
_entity.pdbx_description
1 polymer ?
#
loop_
_entity_poly.entity_id
_entity_poly.type
_entity_poly.pdbx_seq_one_letter_code
_entity_poly.pdbx_strand_id
1 'polypeptide(L)'
;MDPGILCFHHCEHKVFCTIIPENCPVCQQKLDRYDYNLLPFRVPYPFVKASQHPRAIVMKPTHGDFLNEYYNSKDLHIGVTNSQGCVVEFSEEGIRSVDPVNKKWSECETSVDWDQCLLLEQFDELWNEIW
;
A
#
# COMPACT_ATOMS: atom_id res chain seq x y z
N MET A 1 6.54 -7.14 3.56
CA MET A 1 7.52 -6.79 4.61
C MET A 1 8.11 -5.44 4.26
N ASP A 2 8.42 -4.59 5.24
CA ASP A 2 9.05 -3.28 4.99
C ASP A 2 10.47 -3.49 4.43
N PRO A 3 10.74 -3.12 3.16
CA PRO A 3 12.05 -3.33 2.54
C PRO A 3 13.05 -2.24 2.92
N GLY A 4 12.67 -1.24 3.71
CA GLY A 4 13.51 -0.10 4.06
C GLY A 4 13.66 0.89 2.91
N ILE A 5 12.56 1.57 2.56
CA ILE A 5 12.59 2.59 1.51
C ILE A 5 13.53 3.72 1.93
N LEU A 6 14.50 4.02 1.08
CA LEU A 6 15.45 5.10 1.23
C LEU A 6 15.01 6.32 0.42
N CYS A 7 15.33 7.50 0.92
CA CYS A 7 15.22 8.76 0.20
C CYS A 7 16.59 9.45 0.18
N PHE A 8 16.99 9.96 -0.98
CA PHE A 8 18.13 10.85 -1.13
C PHE A 8 17.79 12.02 -2.06
N HIS A 9 18.59 13.08 -2.02
CA HIS A 9 18.40 14.26 -2.86
C HIS A 9 19.53 14.36 -3.90
N HIS A 10 19.17 14.54 -5.17
CA HIS A 10 20.14 14.75 -6.25
C HIS A 10 19.49 15.56 -7.37
N CYS A 11 20.25 16.44 -8.03
CA CYS A 11 19.78 17.28 -9.13
C CYS A 11 18.40 17.93 -8.87
N GLU A 12 18.18 18.46 -7.66
CA GLU A 12 16.93 19.09 -7.20
C GLU A 12 15.72 18.15 -7.05
N HIS A 13 15.91 16.83 -7.20
CA HIS A 13 14.87 15.83 -7.07
C HIS A 13 15.07 14.98 -5.81
N LYS A 14 13.97 14.57 -5.18
CA LYS A 14 13.98 13.50 -4.19
C LYS A 14 13.82 12.17 -4.92
N VAL A 15 14.76 11.25 -4.71
CA VAL A 15 14.72 9.91 -5.29
C VAL A 15 14.44 8.91 -4.18
N PHE A 16 13.46 8.04 -4.42
CA PHE A 16 13.07 6.97 -3.51
C PHE A 16 13.46 5.62 -4.10
N CYS A 17 14.11 4.77 -3.30
CA CYS A 17 14.60 3.47 -3.74
C CYS A 17 14.81 2.51 -2.57
N THR A 18 14.81 1.20 -2.81
CA THR A 18 15.22 0.19 -1.81
C THR A 18 16.73 -0.02 -1.79
N ILE A 19 17.41 0.28 -2.91
CA ILE A 19 18.86 0.21 -3.09
C ILE A 19 19.29 1.45 -3.86
N ILE A 20 20.34 2.15 -3.39
CA ILE A 20 20.88 3.31 -4.11
C ILE A 20 21.44 2.86 -5.46
N PRO A 21 20.95 3.40 -6.59
CA PRO A 21 21.46 3.06 -7.90
C PRO A 21 22.87 3.63 -8.13
N GLU A 22 23.59 3.13 -9.13
CA GLU A 22 24.90 3.70 -9.50
C GLU A 22 24.77 5.04 -10.24
N ASN A 23 23.69 5.22 -10.99
CA ASN A 23 23.39 6.44 -11.73
C ASN A 23 22.04 7.01 -11.28
N CYS A 24 21.92 8.33 -11.25
CA CYS A 24 20.69 9.02 -10.93
C CYS A 24 19.60 8.68 -11.97
N PRO A 25 18.41 8.18 -11.58
CA PRO A 25 17.37 7.84 -12.54
C PRO A 25 16.81 9.06 -13.30
N VAL A 26 17.01 10.27 -12.78
CA VAL A 26 16.52 11.52 -13.38
C VAL A 26 17.52 12.10 -14.37
N CYS A 27 18.73 12.45 -13.94
CA CYS A 27 19.73 13.10 -14.79
C CYS A 27 20.80 12.16 -15.37
N GLN A 28 20.76 10.87 -15.04
CA GLN A 28 21.70 9.83 -15.50
C GLN A 28 23.18 10.03 -15.11
N GLN A 29 23.48 11.02 -14.26
CA GLN A 29 24.83 11.21 -13.72
C GLN A 29 25.16 10.15 -12.67
N LYS A 30 26.44 9.77 -12.61
CA LYS A 30 26.95 8.81 -11.61
C LYS A 30 26.78 9.37 -10.21
N LEU A 31 26.19 8.57 -9.32
CA LEU A 31 26.04 8.90 -7.91
C LEU A 31 27.33 8.58 -7.18
N ASP A 32 27.96 9.60 -6.60
CA ASP A 32 29.16 9.43 -5.78
C ASP A 32 28.77 9.07 -4.34
N ARG A 33 29.12 7.86 -3.91
CA ARG A 33 28.82 7.37 -2.55
C ARG A 33 29.52 8.17 -1.44
N TYR A 34 30.49 9.01 -1.79
CA TYR A 34 31.22 9.87 -0.86
C TYR A 34 30.68 11.31 -0.81
N ASP A 35 29.68 11.65 -1.64
CA ASP A 35 29.02 12.95 -1.55
C ASP A 35 28.07 12.99 -0.34
N TYR A 36 28.35 13.89 0.61
CA TYR A 36 27.51 14.07 1.79
C TYR A 36 26.09 14.54 1.45
N ASN A 37 25.87 15.16 0.28
CA ASN A 37 24.52 15.52 -0.17
C ASN A 37 23.69 14.30 -0.58
N LEU A 38 24.34 13.15 -0.82
CA LEU A 38 23.71 11.88 -1.17
C LEU A 38 23.47 10.97 0.03
N LEU A 39 23.66 11.43 1.26
CA LEU A 39 23.37 10.65 2.46
C LEU A 39 21.88 10.23 2.48
N PRO A 40 21.57 8.94 2.27
CA PRO A 40 20.20 8.49 2.29
C PRO A 40 19.68 8.46 3.72
N PHE A 41 18.36 8.61 3.86
CA PHE A 41 17.66 8.26 5.09
C PHE A 41 16.50 7.34 4.77
N ARG A 42 16.18 6.46 5.73
CA ARG A 42 15.03 5.57 5.62
C ARG A 42 13.75 6.36 5.89
N VAL A 43 12.77 6.24 5.01
CA VAL A 43 11.43 6.79 5.22
C VAL A 43 10.52 5.76 5.90
N PRO A 44 9.47 6.20 6.60
CA PRO A 44 8.45 5.29 7.11
C PRO A 44 7.84 4.46 5.98
N TYR A 45 7.54 3.19 6.27
CA TYR A 45 6.87 2.32 5.32
C TYR A 45 5.43 2.81 5.11
N PRO A 46 5.03 3.20 3.88
CA PRO A 46 3.77 3.89 3.65
C PRO A 46 2.57 2.93 3.56
N PHE A 47 2.80 1.62 3.53
CA PHE A 47 1.77 0.63 3.33
C PHE A 47 1.43 -0.11 4.62
N VAL A 48 0.16 -0.47 4.75
CA VAL A 48 -0.39 -1.20 5.88
C VAL A 48 -0.96 -2.54 5.43
N LYS A 49 -1.15 -3.44 6.40
CA LYS A 49 -2.00 -4.61 6.22
C LYS A 49 -3.44 -4.25 6.56
N ALA A 50 -4.35 -4.41 5.61
CA ALA A 50 -5.75 -4.03 5.84
C ALA A 50 -6.36 -4.74 7.05
N SER A 51 -5.97 -6.00 7.29
CA SER A 51 -6.42 -6.81 8.45
C SER A 51 -6.10 -6.19 9.82
N GLN A 52 -5.16 -5.24 9.89
CA GLN A 52 -4.79 -4.55 11.13
C GLN A 52 -5.57 -3.24 11.35
N HIS A 53 -6.39 -2.84 10.37
CA HIS A 53 -7.15 -1.60 10.39
C HIS A 53 -8.64 -1.90 10.28
N PRO A 54 -9.38 -2.08 11.39
CA PRO A 54 -10.84 -2.25 11.34
C PRO A 54 -11.53 -0.96 10.93
N ARG A 55 -12.69 -1.09 10.27
CA ARG A 55 -13.55 0.04 9.81
C ARG A 55 -12.76 1.04 8.97
N ALA A 56 -12.10 0.57 7.93
CA ALA A 56 -11.22 1.39 7.12
C ALA A 56 -11.54 1.26 5.64
N ILE A 57 -11.24 2.34 4.91
CA ILE A 57 -11.16 2.32 3.45
C ILE A 57 -9.69 2.16 3.09
N VAL A 58 -9.40 1.09 2.36
CA VAL A 58 -8.05 0.73 1.92
C VAL A 58 -8.01 0.62 0.41
N MET A 59 -6.81 0.81 -0.15
CA MET A 59 -6.58 0.74 -1.59
C MET A 59 -5.30 -0.02 -1.89
N LYS A 60 -5.32 -0.83 -2.95
CA LYS A 60 -4.16 -1.54 -3.49
C LYS A 60 -4.13 -1.48 -5.02
N PRO A 61 -3.03 -1.83 -5.69
CA PRO A 61 -3.07 -2.12 -7.12
C PRO A 61 -4.06 -3.25 -7.41
N THR A 62 -4.75 -3.19 -8.54
CA THR A 62 -5.62 -4.31 -8.96
C THR A 62 -4.81 -5.59 -9.14
N HIS A 63 -3.56 -5.46 -9.63
CA HIS A 63 -2.63 -6.56 -9.83
C HIS A 63 -1.27 -6.23 -9.22
N GLY A 64 -0.70 -7.18 -8.47
CA GLY A 64 0.62 -7.06 -7.87
C GLY A 64 0.68 -6.10 -6.68
N ASP A 65 1.84 -5.47 -6.48
CA ASP A 65 2.08 -4.55 -5.38
C ASP A 65 2.58 -3.15 -5.82
N PHE A 66 2.56 -2.18 -4.90
CA PHE A 66 2.91 -0.78 -5.17
C PHE A 66 4.41 -0.59 -5.44
N LEU A 67 5.28 -1.42 -4.86
CA LEU A 67 6.73 -1.22 -4.91
C LEU A 67 7.40 -1.85 -6.12
N ASN A 68 6.83 -2.91 -6.68
CA ASN A 68 7.47 -3.71 -7.73
C ASN A 68 6.67 -3.70 -9.03
N GLU A 69 5.35 -3.63 -8.97
CA GLU A 69 4.50 -3.88 -10.14
C GLU A 69 3.63 -2.68 -10.54
N TYR A 70 3.40 -1.73 -9.64
CA TYR A 70 2.58 -0.57 -9.93
C TYR A 70 3.34 0.53 -10.70
N TYR A 71 2.69 1.11 -11.70
CA TYR A 71 3.16 2.31 -12.40
C TYR A 71 1.97 3.20 -12.77
N ASN A 72 2.23 4.47 -13.05
CA ASN A 72 1.20 5.44 -13.46
C ASN A 72 0.47 4.92 -14.71
N SER A 73 -0.85 4.72 -14.61
CA SER A 73 -1.78 4.09 -15.58
C SER A 73 -2.25 2.68 -15.24
N LYS A 74 -1.71 2.01 -14.21
CA LYS A 74 -2.35 0.80 -13.67
C LYS A 74 -3.57 1.16 -12.82
N ASP A 75 -4.59 0.30 -12.90
CA ASP A 75 -5.80 0.43 -12.10
C ASP A 75 -5.54 0.14 -10.62
N LEU A 76 -6.35 0.80 -9.79
CA LEU A 76 -6.38 0.63 -8.34
C LEU A 76 -7.68 -0.06 -7.95
N HIS A 77 -7.62 -0.83 -6.86
CA HIS A 77 -8.73 -1.56 -6.30
C HIS A 77 -8.99 -1.09 -4.87
N ILE A 78 -10.27 -0.90 -4.53
CA ILE A 78 -10.70 -0.39 -3.23
C ILE A 78 -11.35 -1.52 -2.44
N GLY A 79 -11.03 -1.58 -1.16
CA GLY A 79 -11.60 -2.50 -0.20
C GLY A 79 -12.04 -1.75 1.06
N VAL A 80 -13.03 -2.30 1.73
CA VAL A 80 -13.50 -1.80 3.04
C VAL A 80 -13.29 -2.88 4.06
N THR A 81 -12.67 -2.55 5.19
CA THR A 81 -12.55 -3.49 6.30
C THR A 81 -13.74 -3.37 7.24
N ASN A 82 -14.27 -4.51 7.67
CA ASN A 82 -15.29 -4.54 8.71
C ASN A 82 -14.69 -4.25 10.11
N SER A 83 -15.52 -4.34 11.16
CA SER A 83 -15.08 -4.14 12.55
C SER A 83 -14.04 -5.16 13.05
N GLN A 84 -13.87 -6.28 12.35
CA GLN A 84 -12.89 -7.32 12.65
C GLN A 84 -11.62 -7.20 11.78
N GLY A 85 -11.55 -6.21 10.88
CA GLY A 85 -10.43 -6.05 9.93
C GLY A 85 -10.58 -6.89 8.66
N CYS A 86 -11.68 -7.61 8.46
CA CYS A 86 -11.87 -8.42 7.26
C CYS A 86 -12.19 -7.52 6.07
N VAL A 87 -11.47 -7.71 4.98
CA VAL A 87 -11.64 -6.91 3.77
C VAL A 87 -12.85 -7.42 2.97
N VAL A 88 -13.69 -6.47 2.59
CA VAL A 88 -14.81 -6.61 1.67
C VAL A 88 -14.45 -5.83 0.42
N GLU A 89 -14.42 -6.50 -0.73
CA GLU A 89 -14.09 -5.88 -2.01
C GLU A 89 -15.16 -6.20 -3.05
N PHE A 90 -15.31 -5.33 -4.05
CA PHE A 90 -16.23 -5.53 -5.18
C PHE A 90 -15.44 -5.62 -6.48
N SER A 91 -15.46 -6.79 -7.10
CA SER A 91 -14.80 -7.06 -8.38
C SER A 91 -15.82 -7.34 -9.48
N GLU A 92 -15.32 -7.68 -10.68
CA GLU A 92 -16.17 -8.13 -11.80
C GLU A 92 -16.97 -9.39 -11.46
N GLU A 93 -16.48 -10.22 -10.53
CA GLU A 93 -17.20 -11.38 -10.01
C GLU A 93 -18.24 -11.04 -8.91
N GLY A 94 -18.38 -9.75 -8.58
CA GLY A 94 -19.28 -9.26 -7.54
C GLY A 94 -18.59 -9.02 -6.19
N ILE A 95 -19.36 -9.11 -5.10
CA ILE A 95 -18.82 -8.93 -3.74
C ILE A 95 -18.00 -10.17 -3.37
N ARG A 96 -16.74 -9.97 -3.04
CA ARG A 96 -15.86 -11.00 -2.48
C ARG A 96 -15.72 -10.75 -0.98
N SER A 97 -15.74 -11.83 -0.19
CA SER A 97 -15.83 -11.91 1.30
C SER A 97 -17.15 -12.45 1.86
N VAL A 98 -18.12 -12.76 1.00
CA VAL A 98 -19.38 -13.41 1.39
C VAL A 98 -19.45 -14.77 0.70
N ASP A 99 -19.62 -15.84 1.48
CA ASP A 99 -19.93 -17.17 0.97
C ASP A 99 -21.25 -17.09 0.16
N PRO A 100 -21.24 -17.38 -1.15
CA PRO A 100 -22.41 -17.22 -2.00
C PRO A 100 -23.54 -18.20 -1.68
N VAL A 101 -23.25 -19.32 -1.01
CA VAL A 101 -24.22 -20.36 -0.64
C VAL A 101 -24.84 -20.04 0.72
N ASN A 102 -24.02 -19.72 1.71
CA ASN A 102 -24.50 -19.50 3.08
C ASN A 102 -24.86 -18.04 3.38
N LYS A 103 -24.54 -17.11 2.47
CA LYS A 103 -24.61 -15.64 2.67
C LYS A 103 -23.95 -15.17 3.97
N LYS A 104 -23.02 -15.97 4.48
CA LYS A 104 -22.21 -15.64 5.65
C LYS A 104 -20.94 -14.98 5.17
N TRP A 105 -20.44 -14.03 5.93
CA TRP A 105 -19.07 -13.57 5.75
C TRP A 105 -18.16 -14.79 5.79
N SER A 106 -17.33 -14.95 4.76
CA SER A 106 -16.25 -15.93 4.83
C SER A 106 -15.45 -15.63 6.09
N GLU A 107 -14.88 -16.66 6.72
CA GLU A 107 -13.88 -16.43 7.76
C GLU A 107 -12.86 -15.43 7.22
N CYS A 108 -12.35 -14.58 8.11
CA CYS A 108 -11.42 -13.50 7.81
C CYS A 108 -10.13 -14.10 7.23
N GLU A 109 -10.17 -14.60 6.01
CA GLU A 109 -9.02 -15.11 5.32
C GLU A 109 -8.18 -13.86 5.10
N THR A 110 -7.06 -13.84 5.83
CA THR A 110 -6.00 -12.86 5.66
C THR A 110 -5.42 -13.06 4.27
N SER A 111 -6.14 -12.64 3.23
CA SER A 111 -5.65 -12.67 1.87
C SER A 111 -4.43 -11.77 1.85
N VAL A 112 -3.29 -12.37 1.50
CA VAL A 112 -2.00 -11.69 1.38
C VAL A 112 -2.09 -10.54 0.37
N ASP A 113 -3.10 -10.57 -0.51
CA ASP A 113 -3.39 -9.52 -1.48
C ASP A 113 -3.61 -8.14 -0.84
N TRP A 114 -4.01 -8.10 0.44
CA TRP A 114 -4.27 -6.86 1.18
C TRP A 114 -3.20 -6.53 2.25
N ASP A 115 -1.99 -7.06 2.10
CA ASP A 115 -0.86 -6.78 3.01
C ASP A 115 -0.02 -5.54 2.63
N GLN A 116 -0.18 -5.02 1.41
CA GLN A 116 0.50 -3.82 0.92
C GLN A 116 -0.53 -2.82 0.37
N CYS A 117 -1.24 -2.18 1.29
CA CYS A 117 -2.32 -1.25 0.96
C CYS A 117 -2.03 0.16 1.46
N LEU A 118 -2.61 1.14 0.79
CA LEU A 118 -2.73 2.50 1.30
C LEU A 118 -3.98 2.58 2.16
N LEU A 119 -3.84 3.13 3.38
CA LEU A 119 -4.95 3.49 4.23
C LEU A 119 -5.47 4.87 3.79
N LEU A 120 -6.70 4.93 3.28
CA LEU A 120 -7.29 6.21 2.87
C LEU A 120 -7.98 6.88 4.05
N GLU A 121 -8.76 6.10 4.80
CA GLU A 121 -9.52 6.58 5.94
C GLU A 121 -9.79 5.44 6.93
N GLN A 122 -9.84 5.75 8.22
CA GLN A 122 -10.22 4.82 9.27
C GLN A 122 -11.22 5.48 10.21
N PHE A 123 -12.32 4.78 10.46
CA PHE A 123 -13.44 5.26 11.27
C PHE A 123 -13.38 4.69 12.68
N ASP A 124 -13.71 5.52 13.65
CA ASP A 124 -13.84 5.14 15.04
C ASP A 124 -15.19 4.48 15.34
N GLU A 125 -15.40 4.08 16.61
CA GLU A 125 -16.64 3.43 17.05
C GLU A 125 -17.84 4.37 17.03
N LEU A 126 -17.60 5.68 17.14
CA LEU A 126 -18.62 6.72 17.19
C LEU A 126 -19.37 6.85 15.87
N TRP A 127 -18.79 6.39 14.76
CA TRP A 127 -19.46 6.35 13.47
C TRP A 127 -20.76 5.52 13.47
N ASN A 128 -20.87 4.54 14.37
CA ASN A 128 -22.11 3.75 14.55
C ASN A 128 -23.25 4.55 15.20
N GLU A 129 -22.96 5.68 15.87
CA GLU A 129 -23.97 6.46 16.57
C GLU A 129 -24.72 7.43 15.64
N ILE A 130 -24.26 7.58 14.39
CA ILE A 130 -24.76 8.58 13.45
C ILE A 130 -25.77 7.96 12.45
N TRP A 131 -25.95 6.63 12.43
CA TRP A 131 -26.81 5.92 11.48
C TRP A 131 -27.67 4.84 12.13
#